data_AF-A0A235FFE1-F1
#
_entry.id   AF-A0A235FFE1-F1
#
_cell.length_a   1.000
_cell.length_b   1.000
_cell.length_c   1.000
_cell.angle_alpha   90.00
_cell.angle_beta   90.00
_cell.angle_gamma   90.00
#
_symmetry.space_group_name_H-M   'P 1'
#
loop_
_entity.id
_entity.type
_entity.pdbx_description
1 polymer ?
#
loop_
_entity_poly.entity_id
_entity_poly.type
_entity_poly.pdbx_seq_one_letter_code
_entity_poly.pdbx_strand_id
1 'polypeptide(L)'
;MYPELRHFTSMQEMYKEKIKAAEQAWSQLHRQKEQSSAVYEDLLNQYGKRNSKVTMERLTEAKDVYLRNLSKERDALEILDDLKESRQDRLQEYLKTLYMARDREMNMASQQMETKIQQLERMKAEYLMMIQQIHQINEYRNTTERETMDAITDFGQQYRTFSNDSSIYPKLGMLEISSRDIQHVFTKGELPHHLQHYISGGQQKTLKRP
;
A
#
# COMPACT_ATOMS: atom_id res chain seq x y z
N MET A 1 1.28 4.44 11.07
CA MET A 1 2.59 5.04 11.41
C MET A 1 3.14 4.25 12.60
N TYR A 2 4.35 3.69 12.47
CA TYR A 2 4.94 2.79 13.46
C TYR A 2 5.09 3.46 14.83
N PRO A 3 4.75 2.78 15.95
CA PRO A 3 4.89 3.34 17.30
C PRO A 3 6.31 3.80 17.61
N GLU A 4 7.32 3.00 17.24
CA GLU A 4 8.72 3.27 17.46
C GLU A 4 9.19 4.50 16.69
N LEU A 5 8.73 4.66 15.44
CA LEU A 5 9.01 5.84 14.63
C LEU A 5 8.42 7.10 15.27
N ARG A 6 7.19 7.00 15.79
CA ARG A 6 6.55 8.12 16.50
C ARG A 6 7.34 8.52 17.75
N HIS A 7 7.80 7.54 18.52
CA HIS A 7 8.62 7.78 19.71
C HIS A 7 9.96 8.42 19.35
N PHE A 8 10.63 7.96 18.30
CA PHE A 8 11.87 8.55 17.81
C PHE A 8 11.69 10.01 17.40
N THR A 9 10.66 10.32 16.59
CA THR A 9 10.37 11.70 16.18
C THR A 9 10.05 12.59 17.38
N SER A 10 9.26 12.11 18.33
CA SER A 10 8.95 12.84 19.56
C SER A 10 10.20 13.11 20.40
N MET A 11 11.11 12.15 20.50
CA MET A 11 12.35 12.30 21.25
C MET A 11 13.29 13.30 20.58
N GLN A 12 13.42 13.21 19.26
CA GLN A 12 14.22 14.13 18.47
C GLN A 12 13.74 15.58 18.65
N GLU A 13 12.43 15.83 18.61
CA GLU A 13 11.90 17.18 18.82
C GLU A 13 12.10 17.66 20.26
N MET A 14 11.89 16.79 21.25
CA MET A 14 12.15 17.12 22.66
C MET A 14 13.60 17.54 22.91
N TYR A 15 14.58 16.82 22.34
CA TYR A 15 15.99 17.20 22.47
C TYR A 15 16.31 18.50 21.74
N LYS A 16 15.73 18.72 20.57
CA LYS A 16 15.89 19.96 19.81
C LYS A 16 15.36 21.17 20.58
N GLU A 17 14.22 21.04 21.24
CA GLU A 17 13.67 22.08 22.12
C GLU A 17 14.57 22.35 23.33
N LYS A 18 15.07 21.30 24.00
CA LYS A 18 15.99 21.42 25.13
C LYS A 18 17.30 22.09 24.75
N ILE A 19 17.90 21.69 23.63
CA ILE A 19 19.14 22.29 23.12
C ILE A 19 18.90 23.76 22.79
N LYS A 20 17.79 24.10 22.12
CA LYS A 20 17.45 25.50 21.82
C LYS A 20 17.28 26.34 23.08
N ALA A 21 16.65 25.81 24.12
CA ALA A 21 16.52 26.49 25.40
C ALA A 21 17.89 26.69 26.09
N ALA A 22 18.76 25.68 26.06
CA ALA A 22 20.12 25.77 26.59
C ALA A 22 20.98 26.77 25.81
N GLU A 23 20.89 26.81 24.48
CA GLU A 23 21.57 27.79 23.62
C GLU A 23 21.14 29.23 23.95
N GLN A 24 19.84 29.43 24.19
CA GLN A 24 19.33 30.73 24.61
C GLN A 24 19.84 31.14 25.99
N ALA A 25 19.85 30.21 26.95
CA ALA A 25 20.38 30.45 28.30
C ALA A 25 21.88 30.80 28.26
N TRP A 26 22.67 30.02 27.50
CA TRP A 26 24.08 30.31 27.28
C TRP A 26 24.30 31.67 26.62
N SER A 27 23.54 32.01 25.57
CA SER A 27 23.66 33.31 24.90
C SER A 27 23.38 34.50 25.83
N GLN A 28 22.42 34.36 26.75
CA GLN A 28 22.15 35.39 27.76
C GLN A 28 23.32 35.53 28.75
N LEU A 29 23.86 34.41 29.24
CA LEU A 29 24.99 34.41 30.17
C LEU A 29 26.27 34.95 29.52
N HIS A 30 26.52 34.57 28.26
CA HIS A 30 27.62 35.10 27.47
C HIS A 30 27.55 36.63 27.37
N ARG A 31 26.36 37.19 27.06
CA ARG A 31 26.16 38.66 27.04
C ARG A 31 26.41 39.30 28.40
N GLN A 32 25.95 38.69 29.49
CA GLN A 32 26.21 39.21 30.85
C GLN A 32 27.70 39.18 31.20
N LYS A 33 28.42 38.12 30.79
CA LYS A 33 29.86 38.00 30.96
C LYS A 33 30.59 39.08 30.16
N GLU A 34 30.24 39.28 28.89
CA GLU A 34 30.82 40.34 28.03
C GLU A 34 30.61 41.73 28.63
N GLN A 35 29.41 42.04 29.11
CA GLN A 35 29.12 43.32 29.78
C GLN A 35 29.97 43.50 31.04
N SER A 36 30.10 42.44 31.85
CA SER A 36 30.91 42.48 33.08
C SER A 36 32.41 42.61 32.78
N SER A 37 32.88 41.97 31.70
CA SER A 37 34.25 42.07 31.19
C SER A 37 34.55 43.50 30.76
N ALA A 38 33.68 44.11 29.96
CA ALA A 38 33.83 45.49 29.51
C ALA A 38 33.90 46.48 30.67
N VAL A 39 33.03 46.33 31.68
CA VAL A 39 33.06 47.18 32.89
C VAL A 39 34.36 46.99 33.67
N TYR A 40 34.83 45.75 33.83
CA TYR A 40 36.09 45.47 34.51
C TYR A 40 37.29 46.05 33.76
N GLU A 41 37.35 45.88 32.43
CA GLU A 41 38.40 46.43 31.58
C GLU A 41 38.41 47.96 31.57
N ASP A 42 37.24 48.60 31.52
CA ASP A 42 37.12 50.05 31.61
C ASP A 42 37.64 50.59 32.95
N LEU A 43 37.30 49.94 34.06
CA LEU A 43 37.80 50.30 35.38
C LEU A 43 39.31 50.06 35.51
N LEU A 44 39.82 48.97 34.94
CA LEU A 44 41.25 48.66 34.91
C LEU A 44 42.04 49.72 34.13
N ASN A 45 41.52 50.12 32.97
CA ASN A 45 42.08 51.18 32.12
C ASN A 45 42.06 52.55 32.82
N GLN A 46 41.01 52.86 33.59
CA GLN A 46 40.95 54.08 34.38
C GLN A 46 41.90 54.05 35.57
N TYR A 47 42.03 52.90 36.25
CA TYR A 47 42.94 52.71 37.38
C TYR A 47 44.41 52.94 36.99
N GLY A 48 44.82 52.53 35.80
CA GLY A 48 46.18 52.74 35.28
C GLY A 48 46.54 54.19 34.92
N LYS A 49 45.61 55.16 34.99
CA LYS A 49 45.86 56.57 34.67
C LYS A 49 46.42 57.33 35.87
N ARG A 50 47.34 58.26 35.61
CA ARG A 50 48.12 59.05 36.60
C ARG A 50 47.27 59.86 37.61
N ASN A 51 45.98 60.10 37.33
CA ASN A 51 45.02 60.79 38.22
C ASN A 51 43.70 59.98 38.36
N SER A 52 43.80 58.66 38.48
CA SER A 52 42.62 57.79 38.68
C SER A 52 41.83 58.17 39.94
N LYS A 53 40.49 58.20 39.81
CA LYS A 53 39.54 58.25 40.95
C LYS A 53 38.97 56.86 41.29
N VAL A 54 39.41 55.82 40.60
CA VAL A 54 38.95 54.44 40.81
C VAL A 54 39.73 53.82 41.97
N THR A 55 39.02 53.33 42.98
CA THR A 55 39.61 52.62 44.12
C THR A 55 39.88 51.16 43.76
N MET A 56 40.88 50.56 44.42
CA MET A 56 41.21 49.14 44.24
C MET A 56 40.02 48.24 44.60
N GLU A 57 39.25 48.58 45.64
CA GLU A 57 38.04 47.87 46.06
C GLU A 57 37.01 47.76 44.92
N ARG A 58 36.75 48.87 44.22
CA ARG A 58 35.80 48.90 43.10
C ARG A 58 36.29 48.08 41.91
N LEU A 59 37.61 48.01 41.70
CA LEU A 59 38.21 47.16 40.68
C LEU A 59 38.07 45.67 41.05
N THR A 60 38.27 45.32 42.31
CA THR A 60 38.10 43.93 42.79
C THR A 60 36.65 43.48 42.74
N GLU A 61 35.69 44.33 43.10
CA GLU A 61 34.26 44.01 42.99
C GLU A 61 33.86 43.72 41.53
N ALA A 62 34.30 44.56 40.58
CA ALA A 62 34.03 44.34 39.16
C ALA A 62 34.67 43.04 38.63
N LYS A 63 35.89 42.73 39.09
CA LYS A 63 36.58 41.47 38.78
C LYS A 63 35.78 40.27 39.30
N ASP A 64 35.30 40.32 40.53
CA ASP A 64 34.56 39.21 41.15
C ASP A 64 33.22 38.98 40.44
N VAL A 65 32.53 40.05 40.04
CA VAL A 65 31.31 39.96 39.23
C VAL A 65 31.59 39.31 37.88
N TYR A 66 32.65 39.73 37.18
CA TYR A 66 33.09 39.11 35.93
C TYR A 66 33.38 37.61 36.11
N LEU A 67 34.15 37.23 37.12
CA LEU A 67 34.50 35.83 37.39
C LEU A 67 33.27 34.97 37.73
N ARG A 68 32.30 35.51 38.48
CA ARG A 68 31.02 34.82 38.75
C ARG A 68 30.23 34.57 37.47
N ASN A 69 30.16 35.55 36.58
CA ASN A 69 29.43 35.41 35.32
C ASN A 69 30.16 34.46 34.35
N LEU A 70 31.49 34.46 34.35
CA LEU A 70 32.30 33.50 33.61
C LEU A 70 32.08 32.06 34.10
N SER A 71 31.98 31.84 35.42
CA SER A 71 31.67 30.52 35.97
C SER A 71 30.30 30.04 35.49
N LYS A 72 29.27 30.90 35.58
CA LYS A 72 27.92 30.56 35.12
C LYS A 72 27.86 30.24 33.63
N GLU A 73 28.59 30.97 32.80
CA GLU A 73 28.67 30.70 31.36
C GLU A 73 29.30 29.33 31.09
N ARG A 74 30.36 28.97 31.82
CA ARG A 74 31.00 27.65 31.71
C ARG A 74 30.04 26.53 32.09
N ASP A 75 29.34 26.67 33.21
CA ASP A 75 28.35 25.66 33.64
C ASP A 75 27.24 25.50 32.58
N ALA A 76 26.81 26.59 31.95
CA ALA A 76 25.81 26.54 30.89
C ALA A 76 26.31 25.90 29.59
N LEU A 77 27.60 26.08 29.25
CA LEU A 77 28.23 25.39 28.13
C LEU A 77 28.33 23.89 28.39
N GLU A 78 28.75 23.49 29.59
CA GLU A 78 28.85 22.09 29.98
C GLU A 78 27.48 21.38 29.86
N ILE A 79 26.42 22.00 30.39
CA ILE A 79 25.05 21.48 30.24
C ILE A 79 24.65 21.34 28.77
N LEU A 80 25.04 22.29 27.91
CA LEU A 80 24.72 22.26 26.49
C LEU A 80 25.47 21.16 25.75
N ASP A 81 26.73 20.93 26.09
CA ASP A 81 27.53 19.84 25.52
C ASP A 81 27.02 18.47 26.00
N ASP A 82 26.72 18.32 27.30
CA ASP A 82 26.09 17.13 27.87
C ASP A 82 24.75 16.80 27.18
N LEU A 83 23.93 17.82 26.89
CA LEU A 83 22.67 17.63 26.18
C LEU A 83 22.87 17.15 24.74
N LYS A 84 23.92 17.62 24.06
CA LYS A 84 24.25 17.19 22.69
C LYS A 84 24.78 15.76 22.68
N GLU A 85 25.64 15.40 23.62
CA GLU A 85 26.15 14.04 23.77
C GLU A 85 25.02 13.07 24.15
N SER A 86 24.22 13.40 25.17
CA SER A 86 23.06 12.60 25.57
C SER A 86 22.05 12.42 24.43
N ARG A 87 21.82 13.46 23.61
CA ARG A 87 20.98 13.35 22.42
C ARG A 87 21.56 12.32 21.46
N GLN A 88 22.85 12.41 21.16
CA GLN A 88 23.50 11.53 20.20
C GLN A 88 23.43 10.07 20.65
N ASP A 89 23.78 9.79 21.90
CA ASP A 89 23.75 8.44 22.46
C ASP A 89 22.36 7.83 22.43
N ARG A 90 21.35 8.57 22.92
CA ARG A 90 19.97 8.07 22.95
C ARG A 90 19.42 7.88 21.54
N LEU A 91 19.64 8.84 20.63
CA LEU A 91 19.15 8.69 19.26
C LEU A 91 19.81 7.50 18.56
N GLN A 92 21.09 7.25 18.80
CA GLN A 92 21.81 6.11 18.25
C GLN A 92 21.27 4.77 18.78
N GLU A 93 20.98 4.68 20.08
CA GLU A 93 20.36 3.50 20.69
C GLU A 93 18.97 3.23 20.08
N TYR A 94 18.15 4.28 19.95
CA TYR A 94 16.82 4.16 19.33
C TYR A 94 16.86 3.86 17.84
N LEU A 95 17.90 4.29 17.12
CA LEU A 95 18.05 4.00 15.69
C LEU A 95 18.20 2.48 15.46
N LYS A 96 18.93 1.80 16.35
CA LYS A 96 19.03 0.35 16.34
C LYS A 96 17.67 -0.32 16.56
N THR A 97 16.89 0.14 17.55
CA THR A 97 15.57 -0.44 17.83
C THR A 97 14.58 -0.19 16.69
N LEU A 98 14.66 0.97 16.03
CA LEU A 98 13.89 1.29 14.83
C LEU A 98 14.19 0.35 13.67
N TYR A 99 15.46 0.08 13.39
CA TYR A 99 15.82 -0.87 12.33
C TYR A 99 15.31 -2.28 12.65
N MET A 100 15.46 -2.73 13.89
CA MET A 100 14.92 -4.03 14.31
C MET A 100 13.39 -4.10 14.22
N ALA A 101 12.67 -3.02 14.58
CA ALA A 101 11.22 -2.96 14.43
C ALA A 101 10.80 -3.00 12.95
N ARG A 102 11.45 -2.19 12.10
CA ARG A 102 11.23 -2.19 10.65
C ARG A 102 11.44 -3.58 10.06
N ASP A 103 12.54 -4.23 10.39
CA ASP A 103 12.89 -5.54 9.81
C ASP A 103 11.90 -6.61 10.26
N ARG A 104 11.43 -6.58 11.51
CA ARG A 104 10.34 -7.46 11.98
C ARG A 104 9.05 -7.28 11.19
N GLU A 105 8.63 -6.04 10.99
CA GLU A 105 7.42 -5.72 10.22
C GLU A 105 7.54 -6.14 8.75
N MET A 106 8.69 -5.87 8.12
CA MET A 106 8.97 -6.29 6.74
C MET A 106 8.99 -7.80 6.59
N ASN A 107 9.55 -8.52 7.56
CA ASN A 107 9.55 -9.99 7.57
C ASN A 107 8.13 -10.54 7.75
N MET A 108 7.33 -9.98 8.66
CA MET A 108 5.93 -10.38 8.84
C MET A 108 5.09 -10.12 7.58
N ALA A 109 5.26 -8.95 6.96
CA ALA A 109 4.60 -8.64 5.70
C ALA A 109 5.02 -9.59 4.57
N SER A 110 6.31 -9.93 4.49
CA SER A 110 6.84 -10.87 3.48
C SER A 110 6.27 -12.28 3.66
N GLN A 111 6.21 -12.78 4.90
CA GLN A 111 5.60 -14.08 5.21
C GLN A 111 4.09 -14.08 4.88
N GLN A 112 3.39 -12.99 5.19
CA GLN A 112 1.97 -12.85 4.84
C GLN A 112 1.76 -12.82 3.32
N MET A 113 2.65 -12.17 2.57
CA MET A 113 2.62 -12.20 1.11
C MET A 113 2.90 -13.60 0.57
N GLU A 114 3.90 -14.30 1.09
CA GLU A 114 4.25 -15.65 0.66
C GLU A 114 3.10 -16.65 0.89
N THR A 115 2.48 -16.60 2.08
CA THR A 115 1.28 -17.41 2.36
C THR A 115 0.13 -17.07 1.42
N LYS A 116 -0.04 -15.80 1.04
CA LYS A 116 -1.06 -15.40 0.07
C LYS A 116 -0.75 -15.88 -1.34
N ILE A 117 0.51 -15.86 -1.75
CA ILE A 117 0.97 -16.41 -3.04
C ILE A 117 0.64 -17.91 -3.10
N GLN A 118 0.99 -18.67 -2.07
CA GLN A 118 0.69 -20.10 -2.00
C GLN A 118 -0.83 -20.38 -2.06
N GLN A 119 -1.65 -19.56 -1.41
CA GLN A 119 -3.11 -19.67 -1.52
C GLN A 119 -3.59 -19.43 -2.95
N LEU A 120 -3.05 -18.43 -3.65
CA LEU A 120 -3.40 -18.14 -5.04
C LEU A 120 -2.97 -19.26 -5.98
N GLU A 121 -1.82 -19.88 -5.73
CA GLU A 121 -1.35 -21.06 -6.49
C GLU A 121 -2.29 -22.25 -6.31
N ARG A 122 -2.75 -22.52 -5.08
CA ARG A 122 -3.75 -23.56 -4.82
C ARG A 122 -5.06 -23.29 -5.55
N MET A 123 -5.58 -22.06 -5.45
CA MET A 123 -6.77 -21.65 -6.19
C MET A 123 -6.59 -21.84 -7.69
N LYS A 124 -5.44 -21.46 -8.25
CA LYS A 124 -5.13 -21.67 -9.67
C LYS A 124 -5.22 -23.15 -10.05
N ALA A 125 -4.71 -24.06 -9.22
CA ALA A 125 -4.80 -25.50 -9.46
C ALA A 125 -6.26 -25.98 -9.43
N GLU A 126 -7.07 -25.52 -8.47
CA GLU A 126 -8.50 -25.82 -8.40
C GLU A 126 -9.24 -25.33 -9.65
N TYR A 127 -8.94 -24.12 -10.14
CA TYR A 127 -9.50 -23.59 -11.39
C TYR A 127 -9.15 -24.46 -12.60
N LEU A 128 -7.88 -24.91 -12.71
CA LEU A 128 -7.46 -25.78 -13.81
C LEU A 128 -8.16 -27.15 -13.77
N MET A 129 -8.38 -27.72 -12.58
CA MET A 129 -9.16 -28.95 -12.41
C MET A 129 -10.60 -28.78 -12.88
N MET A 130 -11.25 -27.66 -12.53
CA MET A 130 -12.62 -27.38 -12.99
C MET A 130 -12.70 -27.29 -14.52
N ILE A 131 -11.73 -26.63 -15.16
CA ILE A 131 -11.65 -26.56 -16.63
C ILE A 131 -11.50 -27.96 -17.23
N GLN A 132 -10.64 -28.81 -16.66
CA GLN A 132 -10.46 -30.19 -17.12
C GLN A 132 -11.74 -31.02 -16.99
N GLN A 133 -12.48 -30.88 -15.88
CA GLN A 133 -13.76 -31.55 -15.70
C GLN A 133 -14.79 -31.12 -16.76
N ILE A 134 -14.88 -29.82 -17.05
CA ILE A 134 -15.77 -29.31 -18.11
C ILE A 134 -15.38 -29.90 -19.47
N HIS A 135 -14.09 -29.99 -19.76
CA HIS A 135 -13.61 -30.60 -21.00
C HIS A 135 -14.03 -32.08 -21.10
N GLN A 136 -13.84 -32.87 -20.04
CA GLN A 136 -14.26 -34.28 -19.99
C GLN A 136 -15.78 -34.44 -20.17
N ILE A 137 -16.59 -33.56 -19.57
CA ILE A 137 -18.05 -33.56 -19.74
C ILE A 137 -18.41 -33.31 -21.20
N ASN A 138 -17.74 -32.35 -21.86
CA ASN A 138 -17.98 -32.06 -23.27
C ASN A 138 -17.55 -33.20 -24.19
N GLU A 139 -16.41 -33.84 -23.92
CA GLU A 139 -15.98 -35.02 -24.66
C GLU A 139 -16.99 -36.16 -24.53
N TYR A 140 -17.41 -36.47 -23.30
CA TYR A 140 -18.43 -37.48 -23.04
C TYR A 140 -19.73 -37.18 -23.78
N ARG A 141 -20.20 -35.92 -23.70
CA ARG A 141 -21.39 -35.48 -24.44
C ARG A 141 -21.22 -35.72 -25.95
N ASN A 142 -20.09 -35.30 -26.52
CA ASN A 142 -19.83 -35.46 -27.95
C ASN A 142 -19.75 -36.94 -28.36
N THR A 143 -19.16 -37.80 -27.52
CA THR A 143 -19.14 -39.25 -27.77
C THR A 143 -20.52 -39.85 -27.69
N THR A 144 -21.35 -39.48 -26.72
CA THR A 144 -22.73 -39.95 -26.63
C THR A 144 -23.58 -39.44 -27.80
N GLU A 145 -23.43 -38.17 -28.19
CA GLU A 145 -24.09 -37.63 -29.38
C GLU A 145 -23.64 -38.39 -30.65
N ARG A 146 -22.36 -38.72 -30.78
CA ARG A 146 -21.87 -39.54 -31.90
C ARG A 146 -22.42 -40.96 -31.87
N GLU A 147 -22.32 -41.67 -30.74
CA GLU A 147 -22.81 -43.05 -30.59
C GLU A 147 -24.32 -43.14 -30.81
N THR A 148 -25.08 -42.15 -30.34
CA THR A 148 -26.54 -42.09 -30.57
C THR A 148 -26.85 -41.80 -32.03
N MET A 149 -26.10 -40.92 -32.71
CA MET A 149 -26.24 -40.71 -34.15
C MET A 149 -25.86 -41.95 -34.95
N ASP A 150 -24.76 -42.62 -34.59
CA ASP A 150 -24.32 -43.87 -35.23
C ASP A 150 -25.39 -44.96 -35.06
N ALA A 151 -25.93 -45.14 -33.84
CA ALA A 151 -27.04 -46.06 -33.58
C ALA A 151 -28.33 -45.70 -34.34
N ILE A 152 -28.68 -44.43 -34.46
CA ILE A 152 -29.80 -43.97 -35.30
C ILE A 152 -29.53 -44.30 -36.77
N THR A 153 -28.30 -44.10 -37.25
CA THR A 153 -27.94 -44.42 -38.64
C THR A 153 -27.90 -45.92 -38.89
N ASP A 154 -27.42 -46.74 -37.97
CA ASP A 154 -27.40 -48.20 -38.05
C ASP A 154 -28.82 -48.78 -38.01
N PHE A 155 -29.66 -48.27 -37.12
CA PHE A 155 -31.10 -48.57 -37.13
C PHE A 155 -31.74 -48.14 -38.46
N GLY A 156 -31.37 -46.97 -38.98
CA GLY A 156 -31.78 -46.49 -40.30
C GLY A 156 -31.25 -47.35 -41.45
N GLN A 157 -30.09 -47.99 -41.31
CA GLN A 157 -29.50 -48.90 -42.30
C GLN A 157 -30.10 -50.31 -42.26
N GLN A 158 -30.49 -50.82 -41.08
CA GLN A 158 -31.26 -52.06 -40.96
C GLN A 158 -32.61 -51.98 -41.69
N TYR A 159 -33.16 -50.78 -41.85
CA TYR A 159 -34.36 -50.52 -42.66
C TYR A 159 -34.09 -50.07 -44.10
N ARG A 160 -32.84 -50.03 -44.58
CA ARG A 160 -32.54 -49.80 -46.02
C ARG A 160 -32.65 -51.05 -46.89
N THR A 161 -33.20 -52.15 -46.38
CA THR A 161 -33.76 -53.25 -47.20
C THR A 161 -35.27 -53.11 -47.44
N PHE A 162 -35.92 -52.10 -46.84
CA PHE A 162 -37.32 -51.77 -47.11
C PHE A 162 -37.45 -50.28 -47.44
N SER A 163 -37.20 -49.95 -48.70
CA SER A 163 -37.75 -48.75 -49.31
C SER A 163 -39.27 -48.86 -49.32
N ASN A 164 -39.93 -48.11 -48.44
CA ASN A 164 -40.88 -47.07 -48.85
C ASN A 164 -41.50 -46.41 -47.62
N ASP A 165 -41.46 -45.08 -47.62
CA ASP A 165 -42.28 -44.16 -46.85
C ASP A 165 -42.54 -44.48 -45.38
N SER A 166 -41.77 -43.86 -44.48
CA SER A 166 -42.35 -43.09 -43.35
C SER A 166 -41.27 -42.54 -42.43
N SER A 167 -41.00 -41.23 -42.51
CA SER A 167 -40.43 -40.51 -41.36
C SER A 167 -41.45 -40.55 -40.21
N ILE A 168 -41.09 -41.10 -39.05
CA ILE A 168 -41.98 -41.14 -37.88
C ILE A 168 -42.16 -39.75 -37.25
N TYR A 169 -41.30 -38.78 -37.61
CA TYR A 169 -41.44 -37.38 -37.21
C TYR A 169 -41.38 -36.42 -38.41
N PRO A 170 -42.51 -36.16 -39.08
CA PRO A 170 -42.57 -35.16 -40.18
C PRO A 170 -42.24 -33.74 -39.70
N LYS A 171 -42.29 -33.50 -38.39
CA LYS A 171 -42.17 -32.17 -37.78
C LYS A 171 -40.75 -31.78 -37.36
N LEU A 172 -39.80 -32.72 -37.27
CA LEU A 172 -38.42 -32.41 -36.90
C LEU A 172 -37.53 -32.05 -38.10
N GLY A 173 -37.86 -32.53 -39.30
CA GLY A 173 -37.22 -32.06 -40.55
C GLY A 173 -37.60 -30.62 -40.93
N MET A 174 -38.54 -29.99 -40.22
CA MET A 174 -38.94 -28.59 -40.42
C MET A 174 -38.12 -27.61 -39.56
N LEU A 175 -37.27 -28.10 -38.66
CA LEU A 175 -36.50 -27.29 -37.70
C LEU A 175 -35.00 -27.63 -37.72
N GLU A 176 -34.51 -28.21 -38.82
CA GLU A 176 -33.08 -28.31 -39.06
C GLU A 176 -32.53 -26.92 -39.43
N ILE A 177 -32.02 -26.20 -38.44
CA ILE A 177 -31.22 -24.99 -38.69
C ILE A 177 -29.91 -25.46 -39.33
N SER A 178 -29.74 -25.17 -40.62
CA SER A 178 -28.52 -25.53 -41.34
C SER A 178 -27.31 -24.81 -40.74
N SER A 179 -26.11 -25.42 -40.75
CA SER A 179 -24.86 -24.72 -40.36
C SER A 179 -24.66 -23.39 -41.12
N ARG A 180 -25.26 -23.26 -42.31
CA ARG A 180 -25.23 -22.02 -43.09
C ARG A 180 -26.08 -20.91 -42.47
N ASP A 181 -27.19 -21.27 -41.83
CA ASP A 181 -28.09 -20.34 -41.13
C ASP A 181 -27.48 -19.85 -39.82
N ILE A 182 -26.78 -20.74 -39.10
CA ILE A 182 -26.00 -20.38 -37.90
C ILE A 182 -24.88 -19.39 -38.28
N GLN A 183 -24.19 -19.62 -39.39
CA GLN A 183 -23.18 -18.68 -39.90
C GLN A 183 -23.78 -17.34 -40.34
N HIS A 184 -24.98 -17.33 -40.92
CA HIS A 184 -25.67 -16.09 -41.28
C HIS A 184 -25.99 -15.24 -40.04
N VAL A 185 -26.49 -15.85 -38.95
CA VAL A 185 -26.76 -15.13 -37.70
C VAL A 185 -25.45 -14.58 -37.11
N PHE A 186 -24.38 -15.37 -37.12
CA PHE A 186 -23.09 -14.93 -36.59
C PHE A 186 -22.44 -13.80 -37.40
N THR A 187 -22.64 -13.76 -38.71
CA THR A 187 -22.00 -12.77 -39.59
C THR A 187 -22.82 -11.50 -39.78
N LYS A 188 -24.15 -11.59 -39.78
CA LYS A 188 -25.04 -10.45 -40.02
C LYS A 188 -25.87 -10.02 -38.81
N GLY A 189 -25.90 -10.80 -37.74
CA GLY A 189 -26.63 -10.47 -36.50
C GLY A 189 -28.15 -10.62 -36.59
N GLU A 190 -28.68 -11.12 -37.71
CA GLU A 190 -30.12 -11.24 -37.97
C GLU A 190 -30.55 -12.70 -38.16
N LEU A 191 -31.75 -13.04 -37.67
CA LEU A 191 -32.35 -14.36 -37.89
C LEU A 191 -32.78 -14.55 -39.35
N PRO A 192 -32.46 -15.72 -39.96
CA PRO A 192 -32.93 -16.10 -41.29
C PRO A 192 -34.45 -16.00 -41.43
N HIS A 193 -34.92 -15.50 -42.57
CA HIS A 193 -36.34 -15.18 -42.78
C HIS A 193 -37.31 -16.33 -42.52
N HIS A 194 -36.93 -17.57 -42.86
CA HIS A 194 -37.79 -18.74 -42.62
C HIS A 194 -37.97 -19.07 -41.13
N LEU A 195 -37.09 -18.58 -40.24
CA LEU A 195 -37.16 -18.76 -38.79
C LEU A 195 -37.87 -17.60 -38.06
N GLN A 196 -38.04 -16.44 -38.70
CA GLN A 196 -38.70 -15.28 -38.10
C GLN A 196 -40.18 -15.56 -37.77
N HIS A 197 -40.84 -16.42 -38.54
CA HIS A 197 -42.24 -16.82 -38.33
C HIS A 197 -42.50 -17.49 -36.97
N TYR A 198 -41.50 -18.14 -36.39
CA TYR A 198 -41.62 -18.80 -35.09
C TYR A 198 -41.51 -17.84 -33.90
N ILE A 199 -40.94 -16.66 -34.10
CA ILE A 199 -40.79 -15.64 -33.05
C ILE A 199 -42.06 -14.78 -32.95
N SER A 200 -42.77 -14.58 -34.05
CA SER A 200 -43.99 -13.75 -34.10
C SER A 200 -45.25 -14.43 -33.52
N GLY A 201 -45.22 -15.74 -33.27
CA GLY A 201 -46.36 -16.51 -32.77
C GLY A 201 -46.74 -16.30 -31.30
N GLY A 202 -45.98 -15.47 -30.57
CA GLY A 202 -46.19 -15.18 -29.14
C GLY A 202 -47.10 -13.98 -28.81
N GLN A 203 -47.61 -13.24 -29.80
CA GLN A 203 -48.61 -12.19 -29.56
C GLN A 203 -50.01 -12.62 -30.05
N GLN A 204 -50.86 -12.93 -29.08
CA GLN A 204 -52.26 -13.31 -29.25
C GLN A 204 -53.04 -12.30 -30.13
N LYS A 205 -53.85 -12.81 -31.06
CA LYS A 205 -55.11 -12.15 -31.43
C LYS A 205 -56.28 -13.06 -31.07
N THR A 206 -56.88 -12.72 -29.94
CA THR A 206 -58.27 -12.99 -29.62
C THR A 206 -59.20 -12.28 -30.62
N LEU A 207 -60.38 -12.88 -30.83
CA LEU A 207 -61.69 -12.31 -31.22
C LEU A 207 -62.31 -12.79 -32.56
N LYS A 208 -63.29 -13.69 -32.35
CA LYS A 208 -64.67 -13.78 -32.89
C LYS A 208 -64.93 -13.86 -34.40
N ARG A 209 -65.55 -15.00 -34.76
CA ARG A 209 -66.73 -15.26 -35.61
C ARG A 209 -67.31 -14.11 -36.45
N PRO A 210 -67.87 -14.49 -37.62
CA PRO A 210 -69.31 -14.59 -37.83
C PRO A 210 -69.87 -15.96 -37.43
#